data_AF-A0A366M9L4-F1
#
_entry.id   AF-A0A366M9L4-F1
#
_cell.length_a   1.000
_cell.length_b   1.000
_cell.length_c   1.000
_cell.angle_alpha   90.00
_cell.angle_beta   90.00
_cell.angle_gamma   90.00
#
_symmetry.space_group_name_H-M   'P 1'
#
loop_
_entity.id
_entity.type
_entity.pdbx_description
1 polymer ?
#
loop_
_entity_poly.entity_id
_entity_poly.type
_entity_poly.pdbx_seq_one_letter_code
_entity_poly.pdbx_strand_id
1 'polypeptide(L)'
;MRKKIIIVIIVLLATVAVSGCIKSPIDNINDIIPRLSHSIESGDANFNEAVKYSNQKKYDIAEEKIQTASGNFLDAKNKKLEINKYDNGINDTVYLHYLDLLEEELNLKENAIFNMKLAIQEFKKGNKSTGNSYITKTNTLISEGITVQNQRDDLVKNYPSKFK
;
A
#
# COMPACT_ATOMS: atom_id res chain seq x y z
N MET A 1 -30.68 -56.88 50.02
CA MET A 1 -29.42 -56.39 49.41
C MET A 1 -29.46 -56.56 47.90
N ARG A 2 -29.57 -55.47 47.14
CA ARG A 2 -28.71 -55.09 46.00
C ARG A 2 -29.34 -53.87 45.32
N LYS A 3 -28.47 -52.92 45.02
CA LYS A 3 -28.73 -51.48 44.93
C LYS A 3 -29.34 -51.10 43.58
N LYS A 4 -30.25 -50.11 43.61
CA LYS A 4 -30.77 -49.42 42.42
C LYS A 4 -29.61 -48.74 41.70
N ILE A 5 -29.47 -48.97 40.40
CA ILE A 5 -28.57 -48.19 39.55
C ILE A 5 -29.46 -47.51 38.50
N ILE A 6 -29.77 -46.25 38.78
CA ILE A 6 -30.21 -45.29 37.77
C ILE A 6 -28.94 -44.85 37.05
N ILE A 7 -28.80 -45.19 35.77
CA ILE A 7 -27.74 -44.66 34.92
C ILE A 7 -28.31 -43.42 34.21
N VAL A 8 -28.11 -42.27 34.86
CA VAL A 8 -28.07 -40.97 34.20
C VAL A 8 -26.72 -40.88 33.49
N ILE A 9 -26.70 -40.95 32.16
CA ILE A 9 -25.53 -40.56 31.38
C ILE A 9 -25.74 -39.10 30.98
N ILE A 10 -25.21 -38.21 31.83
CA ILE A 10 -24.82 -36.86 31.45
C ILE A 10 -23.51 -37.02 30.68
N VAL A 11 -23.55 -36.82 29.36
CA VAL A 11 -22.35 -36.44 28.59
C VAL A 11 -22.48 -34.96 28.31
N LEU A 12 -21.95 -34.19 29.24
CA LEU A 12 -21.47 -32.84 29.03
C LEU A 12 -19.95 -32.94 28.80
N LEU A 13 -19.43 -32.04 27.95
CA LEU A 13 -18.01 -31.81 27.58
C LEU A 13 -17.57 -32.59 26.34
N ALA A 14 -17.21 -31.96 25.21
CA ALA A 14 -17.08 -30.55 24.91
C ALA A 14 -17.31 -30.38 23.41
N THR A 15 -18.24 -29.51 23.04
CA THR A 15 -18.19 -28.85 21.74
C THR A 15 -16.94 -27.99 21.74
N VAL A 16 -15.79 -28.56 21.37
CA VAL A 16 -14.79 -27.77 20.64
C VAL A 16 -15.38 -27.56 19.25
N ALA A 17 -16.33 -26.63 19.19
CA ALA A 17 -16.42 -25.79 18.02
C ALA A 17 -15.04 -25.15 17.91
N VAL A 18 -14.15 -25.78 17.15
CA VAL A 18 -13.05 -25.05 16.54
C VAL A 18 -13.75 -24.16 15.52
N SER A 19 -14.39 -23.09 15.99
CA SER A 19 -14.65 -21.92 15.17
C SER A 19 -13.27 -21.34 14.91
N GLY A 20 -12.50 -22.00 14.05
CA GLY A 20 -11.47 -21.32 13.31
C GLY A 20 -12.24 -20.23 12.58
N CYS A 21 -12.19 -19.00 13.09
CA CYS A 21 -12.72 -17.86 12.37
C CYS A 21 -11.96 -17.84 11.05
N ILE A 22 -12.57 -18.38 10.00
CA ILE A 22 -12.06 -18.20 8.64
C ILE A 22 -12.11 -16.69 8.45
N LYS A 23 -10.94 -16.05 8.47
CA LYS A 23 -10.81 -14.62 8.23
C LYS A 23 -11.53 -14.32 6.93
N SER A 24 -12.47 -13.39 6.96
CA SER A 24 -13.12 -12.95 5.74
C SER A 24 -12.07 -12.38 4.78
N PRO A 25 -12.32 -12.34 3.47
CA PRO A 25 -11.47 -11.64 2.53
C PRO A 25 -11.08 -10.23 3.02
N ILE A 26 -12.05 -9.48 3.54
CA ILE A 26 -11.84 -8.13 4.09
C ILE A 26 -10.91 -8.15 5.33
N ASP A 27 -11.03 -9.13 6.23
CA ASP A 27 -10.14 -9.21 7.39
C ASP A 27 -8.67 -9.44 6.97
N ASN A 28 -8.43 -10.26 5.94
CA ASN A 28 -7.08 -10.46 5.42
C ASN A 28 -6.52 -9.18 4.77
N ILE A 29 -7.36 -8.43 4.06
CA ILE A 29 -6.93 -7.18 3.42
C ILE A 29 -6.65 -6.11 4.48
N ASN A 30 -7.51 -5.97 5.50
CA ASN A 30 -7.30 -5.02 6.58
C ASN A 30 -6.01 -5.31 7.37
N ASP A 31 -5.55 -6.56 7.43
CA ASP A 31 -4.23 -6.89 7.99
C ASP A 31 -3.08 -6.41 7.09
N ILE A 32 -3.27 -6.34 5.76
CA ILE A 32 -2.22 -5.97 4.78
C ILE A 32 -2.13 -4.45 4.61
N ILE A 33 -3.27 -3.74 4.61
CA ILE A 33 -3.34 -2.29 4.31
C ILE A 33 -2.39 -1.45 5.17
N PRO A 34 -2.30 -1.59 6.50
CA PRO A 34 -1.39 -0.77 7.30
C PRO A 34 0.09 -0.95 6.89
N ARG A 35 0.50 -2.17 6.55
CA ARG A 35 1.87 -2.44 6.07
C ARG A 35 2.09 -1.85 4.69
N LEU A 36 1.07 -1.85 3.83
CA LEU A 36 1.13 -1.24 2.51
C LEU A 36 1.24 0.28 2.62
N SER A 37 0.39 0.92 3.45
CA SER A 37 0.43 2.36 3.72
C SER A 37 1.79 2.78 4.26
N HIS A 38 2.37 2.02 5.19
CA HIS A 38 3.72 2.29 5.69
C HIS A 38 4.79 2.26 4.58
N SER A 39 4.69 1.33 3.62
CA SER A 39 5.58 1.29 2.47
C SER A 39 5.39 2.50 1.54
N ILE A 40 4.15 2.97 1.33
CA ILE A 40 3.89 4.21 0.59
C ILE A 40 4.51 5.42 1.30
N GLU A 41 4.24 5.60 2.59
CA GLU A 41 4.78 6.71 3.40
C GLU A 41 6.31 6.73 3.39
N SER A 42 6.93 5.56 3.51
CA SER A 42 8.38 5.41 3.44
C SER A 42 8.92 5.71 2.04
N GLY A 43 8.18 5.36 0.99
CA GLY A 43 8.46 5.72 -0.40
C GLY A 43 8.44 7.24 -0.61
N ASP A 44 7.38 7.90 -0.15
CA ASP A 44 7.20 9.34 -0.23
C ASP A 44 8.29 10.10 0.52
N ALA A 45 8.64 9.65 1.73
CA ALA A 45 9.72 10.26 2.53
C ALA A 45 11.07 10.21 1.79
N ASN A 46 11.43 9.05 1.24
CA ASN A 46 12.69 8.89 0.48
C ASN A 46 12.65 9.66 -0.84
N PHE A 47 11.51 9.71 -1.53
CA PHE A 47 11.35 10.53 -2.73
C PHE A 47 11.57 12.03 -2.42
N ASN A 48 10.97 12.53 -1.34
CA ASN A 48 11.15 13.92 -0.90
C ASN A 48 12.61 14.24 -0.52
N GLU A 49 13.30 13.30 0.13
CA GLU A 49 14.74 13.42 0.37
C GLU A 49 15.54 13.47 -0.93
N ALA A 50 15.20 12.63 -1.92
CA ALA A 50 15.85 12.67 -3.22
C ALA A 50 15.66 14.01 -3.95
N VAL A 51 14.46 14.59 -3.89
CA VAL A 51 14.18 15.95 -4.42
C VAL A 51 15.06 16.97 -3.72
N LYS A 52 15.12 16.94 -2.39
CA LYS A 52 15.97 17.83 -1.58
C LYS A 52 17.45 17.71 -1.98
N TYR A 53 17.98 16.50 -2.09
CA TYR A 53 19.38 16.29 -2.47
C TYR A 53 19.67 16.67 -3.94
N SER A 54 18.72 16.43 -4.85
CA SER A 54 18.81 16.88 -6.24
C SER A 54 18.90 18.40 -6.36
N ASN A 55 18.08 19.13 -5.59
CA ASN A 55 18.14 20.59 -5.53
C ASN A 55 19.47 21.11 -4.97
N GLN A 56 20.11 20.33 -4.09
CA GLN A 56 21.46 20.61 -3.57
C GLN A 56 22.59 20.14 -4.50
N LYS A 57 22.26 19.60 -5.69
CA LYS A 57 23.20 19.00 -6.65
C LYS A 57 23.99 17.82 -6.07
N LYS A 58 23.49 17.21 -4.99
CA LYS A 58 24.06 16.00 -4.36
C LYS A 58 23.47 14.76 -5.03
N TYR A 59 23.79 14.57 -6.31
CA TYR A 59 23.09 13.62 -7.17
C TYR A 59 23.30 12.15 -6.78
N ASP A 60 24.47 11.77 -6.26
CA ASP A 60 24.71 10.40 -5.81
C ASP A 60 23.83 10.04 -4.61
N ILE A 61 23.68 10.96 -3.65
CA ILE A 61 22.78 10.78 -2.50
C ILE A 61 21.31 10.79 -2.96
N ALA A 62 20.97 11.67 -3.90
CA ALA A 62 19.62 11.67 -4.47
C ALA A 62 19.28 10.35 -5.16
N GLU A 63 20.23 9.77 -5.89
CA GLU A 63 20.07 8.48 -6.57
C GLU A 63 19.87 7.33 -5.58
N GLU A 64 20.64 7.29 -4.49
CA GLU A 64 20.42 6.33 -3.38
C GLU A 64 18.99 6.43 -2.84
N LYS A 65 18.52 7.65 -2.57
CA LYS A 65 17.17 7.89 -2.03
C LYS A 65 16.07 7.50 -3.02
N ILE A 66 16.25 7.74 -4.32
CA ILE A 66 15.33 7.24 -5.35
C ILE A 66 15.32 5.72 -5.41
N GLN A 67 16.47 5.07 -5.23
CA GLN A 67 16.52 3.60 -5.19
C GLN A 67 15.78 3.05 -3.97
N THR A 68 15.96 3.65 -2.79
CA THR A 68 15.19 3.28 -1.59
C THR A 68 13.69 3.51 -1.78
N ALA A 69 13.29 4.67 -2.31
CA ALA A 69 11.88 4.95 -2.60
C ALA A 69 11.28 3.96 -3.60
N SER A 70 12.03 3.60 -4.66
CA SER A 70 11.64 2.57 -5.63
C SER A 70 11.41 1.21 -4.96
N GLY A 71 12.27 0.83 -4.00
CA GLY A 71 12.11 -0.41 -3.24
C GLY A 71 10.84 -0.42 -2.39
N ASN A 72 10.55 0.69 -1.72
CA ASN A 72 9.35 0.85 -0.90
C ASN A 72 8.05 0.80 -1.74
N PHE A 73 8.01 1.46 -2.90
CA PHE A 73 6.83 1.37 -3.79
C PHE A 73 6.68 -0.01 -4.43
N LEU A 74 7.78 -0.70 -4.77
CA LEU A 74 7.72 -2.09 -5.23
C LEU A 74 7.13 -3.00 -4.15
N ASP A 75 7.56 -2.82 -2.90
CA ASP A 75 7.02 -3.55 -1.76
C ASP A 75 5.52 -3.26 -1.53
N ALA A 76 5.09 -2.01 -1.68
CA ALA A 76 3.67 -1.65 -1.66
C ALA A 76 2.87 -2.32 -2.80
N LYS A 77 3.41 -2.34 -4.03
CA LYS A 77 2.80 -3.05 -5.18
C LYS A 77 2.70 -4.55 -4.92
N ASN A 78 3.73 -5.17 -4.34
CA ASN A 78 3.67 -6.59 -3.98
C ASN A 78 2.58 -6.89 -2.95
N LYS A 79 2.39 -5.99 -1.97
CA LYS A 79 1.27 -6.09 -1.02
C LYS A 79 -0.08 -5.89 -1.71
N LYS A 80 -0.20 -4.99 -2.68
CA LYS A 80 -1.41 -4.87 -3.50
C LYS A 80 -1.69 -6.17 -4.28
N LEU A 81 -0.68 -6.81 -4.85
CA LEU A 81 -0.84 -8.12 -5.49
C LEU A 81 -1.28 -9.22 -4.50
N GLU A 82 -0.85 -9.14 -3.23
CA GLU A 82 -1.35 -10.02 -2.17
C GLU A 82 -2.85 -9.77 -1.90
N ILE A 83 -3.26 -8.49 -1.83
CA ILE A 83 -4.66 -8.09 -1.70
C ILE A 83 -5.51 -8.65 -2.85
N ASN A 84 -5.01 -8.59 -4.08
CA ASN A 84 -5.76 -9.05 -5.27
C ASN A 84 -6.18 -10.53 -5.20
N LYS A 85 -5.52 -11.34 -4.37
CA LYS A 85 -5.91 -12.75 -4.12
C LYS A 85 -7.27 -12.87 -3.44
N TYR A 86 -7.76 -11.79 -2.84
CA TYR A 86 -9.00 -11.73 -2.08
C TYR A 86 -10.12 -10.97 -2.81
N ASP A 87 -9.85 -10.36 -3.97
CA ASP A 87 -10.77 -9.46 -4.70
C ASP A 87 -12.12 -10.12 -5.02
N ASN A 88 -12.12 -11.38 -5.46
CA ASN A 88 -13.36 -12.12 -5.80
C ASN A 88 -14.30 -12.32 -4.59
N GLY A 89 -13.80 -12.10 -3.37
CA GLY A 89 -14.56 -12.17 -2.14
C GLY A 89 -15.10 -10.83 -1.65
N ILE A 90 -14.85 -9.73 -2.38
CA ILE A 90 -15.27 -8.38 -2.02
C ILE A 90 -16.52 -8.00 -2.84
N ASN A 91 -17.64 -7.74 -2.16
CA ASN A 91 -18.86 -7.21 -2.78
C ASN A 91 -19.16 -5.76 -2.34
N ASP A 92 -18.15 -5.07 -1.82
CA ASP A 92 -18.26 -3.71 -1.32
C ASP A 92 -17.65 -2.73 -2.34
N THR A 93 -18.51 -1.97 -3.01
CA THR A 93 -18.09 -1.05 -4.07
C THR A 93 -17.22 0.10 -3.57
N VAL A 94 -17.40 0.54 -2.32
CA VAL A 94 -16.55 1.58 -1.71
C VAL A 94 -15.15 1.03 -1.48
N TYR A 95 -15.07 -0.21 -1.00
CA TYR A 95 -13.80 -0.88 -0.76
C TYR A 95 -13.05 -1.19 -2.06
N LEU A 96 -13.76 -1.68 -3.09
CA LEU A 96 -13.18 -1.88 -4.42
C LEU A 96 -12.65 -0.56 -5.00
N HIS A 97 -13.43 0.52 -4.91
CA HIS A 97 -12.96 1.83 -5.38
C HIS A 97 -11.72 2.32 -4.63
N TYR A 98 -11.63 2.09 -3.32
CA TYR A 98 -10.42 2.37 -2.54
C TYR A 98 -9.21 1.59 -3.07
N LEU A 99 -9.37 0.31 -3.41
CA LEU A 99 -8.30 -0.53 -3.96
C LEU A 99 -7.88 -0.09 -5.36
N ASP A 100 -8.81 0.38 -6.19
CA ASP A 100 -8.52 0.93 -7.52
C ASP A 100 -7.70 2.22 -7.41
N LEU A 101 -8.12 3.16 -6.56
CA LEU A 101 -7.36 4.40 -6.31
C LEU A 101 -5.97 4.11 -5.75
N LEU A 102 -5.85 3.12 -4.88
CA LEU A 102 -4.57 2.67 -4.34
C LEU A 102 -3.61 2.18 -5.44
N GLU A 103 -4.12 1.43 -6.41
CA GLU A 103 -3.33 0.95 -7.55
C GLU A 103 -2.91 2.09 -8.49
N GLU A 104 -3.84 3.00 -8.78
CA GLU A 104 -3.57 4.19 -9.58
C GLU A 104 -2.48 5.07 -8.94
N GLU A 105 -2.59 5.35 -7.64
CA GLU A 105 -1.57 6.11 -6.89
C GLU A 105 -0.18 5.45 -7.00
N LEU A 106 -0.10 4.14 -6.79
CA LEU A 106 1.16 3.40 -6.85
C LEU A 106 1.79 3.47 -8.24
N ASN A 107 1.00 3.36 -9.30
CA ASN A 107 1.47 3.46 -10.68
C ASN A 107 1.98 4.88 -11.00
N LEU A 108 1.27 5.93 -10.55
CA LEU A 108 1.71 7.32 -10.71
C LEU A 108 3.04 7.57 -9.98
N LYS A 109 3.17 7.11 -8.73
CA LYS A 109 4.40 7.28 -7.92
C LYS A 109 5.58 6.49 -8.49
N GLU A 110 5.36 5.28 -9.00
CA GLU A 110 6.41 4.50 -9.69
C GLU A 110 6.89 5.21 -10.97
N ASN A 111 5.97 5.74 -11.79
CA ASN A 111 6.32 6.51 -12.97
C ASN A 111 7.07 7.81 -12.63
N ALA A 112 6.70 8.47 -11.53
CA ALA A 112 7.40 9.65 -11.03
C ALA A 112 8.84 9.32 -10.61
N ILE A 113 9.03 8.20 -9.90
CA ILE A 113 10.34 7.67 -9.51
C ILE A 113 11.22 7.41 -10.74
N PHE A 114 10.66 6.77 -11.76
CA PHE A 114 11.38 6.51 -13.01
C PHE A 114 11.85 7.80 -13.68
N ASN A 115 10.96 8.81 -13.82
CA ASN A 115 11.34 10.09 -14.40
C ASN A 115 12.35 10.85 -13.52
N MET A 116 12.21 10.79 -12.20
CA MET A 116 13.16 11.42 -11.27
C MET A 116 14.56 10.80 -11.37
N LYS A 117 14.64 9.47 -11.54
CA LYS A 117 15.91 8.78 -11.80
C LYS A 117 16.55 9.27 -13.09
N LEU A 118 15.78 9.38 -14.17
CA LEU A 118 16.28 9.91 -15.45
C LEU A 118 16.72 11.38 -15.32
N ALA A 119 15.98 12.20 -14.58
CA ALA A 119 16.35 13.59 -14.31
C ALA A 119 17.72 13.68 -13.62
N ILE A 120 17.93 12.91 -12.54
CA ILE A 120 19.21 12.85 -11.81
C ILE A 120 20.35 12.44 -12.76
N GLN A 121 20.15 11.41 -13.58
CA GLN A 121 21.15 10.95 -14.54
C GLN A 121 21.54 12.02 -15.56
N GLU A 122 20.56 12.75 -16.11
CA GLU A 122 20.82 13.85 -17.04
C GLU A 122 21.52 15.03 -16.36
N PHE A 123 21.17 15.35 -15.10
CA PHE A 123 21.88 16.37 -14.35
C PHE A 123 23.33 16.00 -14.04
N LYS A 124 23.63 14.72 -13.74
CA LYS A 124 25.01 14.22 -13.58
C LYS A 124 25.84 14.40 -14.86
N LYS A 125 25.21 14.28 -16.03
CA LYS A 125 25.84 14.52 -17.35
C LYS A 125 25.93 16.02 -17.73
N GLY A 126 25.39 16.91 -16.91
CA GLY A 126 25.30 18.35 -17.21
C GLY A 126 24.17 18.73 -18.18
N ASN A 127 23.32 17.78 -18.58
CA ASN A 127 22.19 18.03 -19.49
C ASN A 127 20.98 18.58 -18.73
N LYS A 128 21.02 19.89 -18.45
CA LYS A 128 19.98 20.58 -17.69
C LYS A 128 18.62 20.61 -18.41
N SER A 129 18.62 20.76 -19.74
CA SER A 129 17.37 20.88 -20.50
C SER A 129 16.57 19.59 -20.44
N THR A 130 17.20 18.44 -20.74
CA THR A 130 16.53 17.14 -20.66
C THR A 130 16.22 16.77 -19.20
N GLY A 131 17.13 17.05 -18.26
CA GLY A 131 16.87 16.84 -16.84
C GLY A 131 15.62 17.57 -16.34
N ASN A 132 15.47 18.85 -16.70
CA ASN A 132 14.28 19.64 -16.33
C ASN A 132 12.99 19.14 -17.00
N SER A 133 13.07 18.59 -18.21
CA SER A 133 11.93 17.94 -18.86
C SER A 133 11.44 16.73 -18.05
N TYR A 134 12.36 15.90 -17.56
CA TYR A 134 12.01 14.79 -16.67
C TYR A 134 11.47 15.28 -15.31
N ILE A 135 12.05 16.33 -14.71
CA ILE A 135 11.48 16.94 -13.49
C ILE A 135 10.05 17.42 -13.70
N THR A 136 9.74 18.01 -14.85
CA THR A 136 8.38 18.46 -15.18
C THR A 136 7.41 17.28 -15.16
N LYS A 137 7.77 16.17 -15.82
CA LYS A 137 6.97 14.93 -15.80
C LYS A 137 6.82 14.37 -14.40
N THR A 138 7.91 14.32 -13.63
CA THR A 138 7.90 13.89 -12.23
C THR A 138 6.89 14.71 -11.41
N ASN A 139 6.92 16.04 -11.52
CA ASN A 139 6.02 16.92 -10.79
C ASN A 139 4.56 16.72 -11.19
N THR A 140 4.26 16.55 -12.48
CA THR A 140 2.91 16.24 -12.97
C THR A 140 2.40 14.94 -12.35
N LEU A 141 3.19 13.86 -12.44
CA LEU A 141 2.81 12.54 -11.92
C LEU A 141 2.63 12.54 -10.40
N ILE A 142 3.48 13.25 -9.65
CA ILE A 142 3.30 13.41 -8.20
C ILE A 142 2.06 14.23 -7.87
N SER A 143 1.77 15.30 -8.62
CA SER A 143 0.56 16.11 -8.40
C SER A 143 -0.71 15.29 -8.65
N GLU A 144 -0.72 14.48 -9.71
CA GLU A 144 -1.81 13.53 -10.00
C GLU A 144 -1.90 12.48 -8.88
N GLY A 145 -0.77 11.89 -8.47
CA GLY A 145 -0.72 10.89 -7.41
C GLY A 145 -1.23 11.42 -6.07
N ILE A 146 -0.91 12.66 -5.70
CA ILE A 146 -1.45 13.32 -4.50
C ILE A 146 -2.96 13.53 -4.62
N THR A 147 -3.46 13.85 -5.82
CA THR A 147 -4.91 14.02 -6.04
C THR A 147 -5.64 12.70 -5.80
N VAL A 148 -5.11 11.59 -6.35
CA VAL A 148 -5.64 10.24 -6.15
C VAL A 148 -5.54 9.81 -4.68
N GLN A 149 -4.41 10.08 -4.03
CA GLN A 149 -4.23 9.83 -2.60
C GLN A 149 -5.29 10.54 -1.75
N ASN A 150 -5.56 11.82 -2.04
CA ASN A 150 -6.60 12.57 -1.34
C ASN A 150 -7.99 11.98 -1.56
N GLN A 151 -8.33 11.57 -2.78
CA GLN A 151 -9.59 10.88 -3.07
C GLN A 151 -9.71 9.57 -2.27
N ARG A 152 -8.63 8.81 -2.17
CA ARG A 152 -8.57 7.58 -1.39
C ARG A 152 -8.77 7.85 0.11
N ASP A 153 -8.11 8.87 0.64
CA ASP A 153 -8.22 9.27 2.05
C ASP A 153 -9.64 9.79 2.37
N ASP A 154 -10.27 10.49 1.43
CA ASP A 154 -11.67 10.92 1.53
C ASP A 154 -12.64 9.73 1.59
N LEU A 155 -12.40 8.61 0.89
CA LEU A 155 -13.21 7.40 1.04
C LEU A 155 -13.14 6.84 2.47
N VAL A 156 -11.94 6.77 3.05
CA VAL A 156 -11.76 6.29 4.43
C VAL A 156 -12.49 7.20 5.41
N LYS A 157 -12.36 8.51 5.22
CA LYS A 157 -13.01 9.53 6.05
C LYS A 157 -14.54 9.50 5.94
N ASN A 158 -15.08 9.32 4.75
CA ASN A 158 -16.52 9.35 4.49
C ASN A 158 -17.22 8.02 4.87
N TYR A 159 -16.48 6.90 4.86
CA TYR A 159 -17.00 5.57 5.15
C TYR A 159 -16.19 4.82 6.23
N PRO A 160 -15.98 5.40 7.42
CA PRO A 160 -15.06 4.85 8.42
C PRO A 160 -15.48 3.45 8.91
N SER A 161 -16.77 3.10 8.88
CA SER A 161 -17.23 1.76 9.27
C SER A 161 -16.79 0.64 8.31
N LYS A 162 -16.31 1.00 7.11
CA LYS A 162 -15.84 0.05 6.08
C LYS A 162 -14.38 -0.32 6.25
N PHE A 163 -13.60 0.56 6.86
CA PHE A 163 -12.16 0.41 7.04
C PHE A 163 -11.91 0.18 8.53
N LYS A 164 -11.39 -1.00 8.88
CA LYS A 164 -11.15 -1.40 10.27
C LYS A 164 -9.67 -1.58 10.52
#